data_AF-A0AAX1BWZ0-F1
#
_entry.id   AF-A0AAX1BWZ0-F1
#
_cell.length_a   1.000
_cell.length_b   1.000
_cell.length_c   1.000
_cell.angle_alpha   90.00
_cell.angle_beta   90.00
_cell.angle_gamma   90.00
#
_symmetry.space_group_name_H-M   'P 1'
#
loop_
_entity.id
_entity.type
_entity.pdbx_description
1 polymer ?
#
loop_
_entity_poly.entity_id
_entity_poly.type
_entity_poly.pdbx_seq_one_letter_code
_entity_poly.pdbx_strand_id
1 'polypeptide(L)'
;MVKLIPKRLKENALVNVLFEIRFSSENNTFSNIMPGILFTELSLKNSFRTPHFEMPEIIRQQNADFKYLPLVGFIWGDYNILLGDNVLLLSVNSRYPGWETFKKHICILMNIVKKHDLISVVERFSLKYVDIIEYPSAENIGEQLNMCISLGDENYLDPYLHLRSEKHEGDVVIIIQLAGNARAEGPAIKTREGFMIDIDCIINKRNLTFENVIQNFESELDSLHHKNKTVFFNFLTDKALANLGAVYG
;
A
#
# COMPACT_ATOMS: atom_id res chain seq x y z
N MET A 1 -27.51 -10.72 2.95
CA MET A 1 -27.69 -9.45 2.20
C MET A 1 -26.32 -8.96 1.77
N VAL A 2 -26.14 -8.52 0.53
CA VAL A 2 -24.90 -7.87 0.10
C VAL A 2 -24.91 -6.46 0.67
N LYS A 3 -23.97 -6.15 1.58
CA LYS A 3 -23.84 -4.80 2.17
C LYS A 3 -23.37 -3.84 1.07
N LEU A 4 -24.09 -2.72 0.86
CA LEU A 4 -23.67 -1.71 -0.10
C LEU A 4 -22.37 -1.05 0.41
N ILE A 5 -21.31 -1.10 -0.39
CA ILE A 5 -20.00 -0.55 -0.01
C ILE A 5 -19.98 0.95 -0.34
N PRO A 6 -19.66 1.83 0.62
CA PRO A 6 -19.56 3.26 0.35
C PRO A 6 -18.55 3.60 -0.74
N LYS A 7 -18.79 4.70 -1.45
CA LYS A 7 -17.80 5.23 -2.41
C LYS A 7 -16.60 5.83 -1.67
N ARG A 8 -16.85 6.60 -0.59
CA ARG A 8 -15.85 7.27 0.25
C ARG A 8 -16.45 7.69 1.60
N LEU A 9 -15.60 8.11 2.53
CA LEU A 9 -15.98 8.80 3.76
C LEU A 9 -15.90 10.33 3.56
N LYS A 10 -16.68 11.09 4.34
CA LYS A 10 -16.53 12.56 4.42
C LYS A 10 -15.28 12.91 5.23
N GLU A 11 -15.19 12.31 6.42
CA GLU A 11 -13.98 12.33 7.23
C GLU A 11 -13.02 11.27 6.71
N ASN A 12 -12.00 11.72 5.98
CA ASN A 12 -11.07 10.81 5.33
C ASN A 12 -10.16 10.16 6.38
N ALA A 13 -10.27 8.86 6.60
CA ALA A 13 -9.38 8.11 7.51
C ALA A 13 -8.02 7.78 6.88
N LEU A 14 -7.92 7.84 5.55
CA LEU A 14 -6.76 7.39 4.80
C LEU A 14 -5.54 8.29 5.06
N VAL A 15 -4.46 7.68 5.53
CA VAL A 15 -3.19 8.36 5.81
C VAL A 15 -2.09 8.00 4.82
N ASN A 16 -2.11 6.80 4.23
CA ASN A 16 -1.12 6.38 3.25
C ASN A 16 -1.71 5.40 2.23
N VAL A 17 -1.22 5.49 0.98
CA VAL A 17 -1.48 4.51 -0.08
C VAL A 17 -0.17 4.19 -0.78
N LEU A 18 0.06 2.91 -1.02
CA LEU A 18 1.29 2.41 -1.60
C LEU A 18 0.99 1.30 -2.61
N PHE A 19 1.57 1.42 -3.80
CA PHE A 19 1.74 0.32 -4.73
C PHE A 19 3.17 -0.21 -4.61
N GLU A 20 3.32 -1.52 -4.60
CA GLU A 20 4.62 -2.21 -4.62
C GLU A 20 4.62 -3.27 -5.71
N ILE A 21 5.68 -3.35 -6.50
CA ILE A 21 5.98 -4.48 -7.36
C ILE A 21 7.34 -5.06 -7.00
N ARG A 22 7.38 -6.39 -6.83
CA ARG A 22 8.60 -7.16 -6.59
C ARG A 22 8.92 -8.02 -7.79
N PHE A 23 10.19 -8.04 -8.14
CA PHE A 23 10.64 -8.66 -9.38
C PHE A 23 12.10 -9.10 -9.29
N SER A 24 12.51 -9.91 -10.26
CA SER A 24 13.92 -10.18 -10.53
C SER A 24 14.36 -9.42 -11.78
N SER A 25 15.52 -8.76 -11.70
CA SER A 25 16.19 -8.10 -12.80
C SER A 25 17.48 -8.84 -13.15
N GLU A 26 17.88 -8.83 -14.41
CA GLU A 26 19.15 -9.43 -14.80
C GLU A 26 20.30 -8.69 -14.09
N ASN A 27 21.20 -9.47 -13.47
CA ASN A 27 22.38 -8.96 -12.75
C ASN A 27 22.09 -7.92 -11.66
N ASN A 28 20.85 -7.84 -11.14
CA ASN A 28 20.46 -6.87 -10.10
C ASN A 28 20.79 -5.40 -10.46
N THR A 29 20.76 -5.04 -11.75
CA THR A 29 21.16 -3.68 -12.17
C THR A 29 20.03 -2.65 -12.14
N PHE A 30 18.82 -3.05 -11.74
CA PHE A 30 17.64 -2.19 -11.83
C PHE A 30 17.82 -0.85 -11.10
N SER A 31 18.32 -0.85 -9.86
CA SER A 31 18.52 0.40 -9.11
C SER A 31 19.69 1.24 -9.62
N ASN A 32 20.52 0.72 -10.52
CA ASN A 32 21.64 1.46 -11.11
C ASN A 32 21.22 2.16 -12.42
N ILE A 33 20.33 1.54 -13.19
CA ILE A 33 19.92 2.02 -14.52
C ILE A 33 18.63 2.83 -14.45
N MET A 34 17.61 2.31 -13.75
CA MET A 34 16.28 2.90 -13.71
C MET A 34 16.25 4.34 -13.18
N PRO A 35 17.08 4.75 -12.18
CA PRO A 35 17.17 6.15 -11.77
C PRO A 35 17.37 7.15 -12.91
N GLY A 36 18.34 6.87 -13.80
CA GLY A 36 18.66 7.75 -14.92
C GLY A 36 17.50 7.85 -15.90
N ILE A 37 16.88 6.71 -16.21
CA ILE A 37 15.70 6.62 -17.07
C ILE A 37 14.55 7.46 -16.51
N LEU A 38 14.19 7.25 -15.23
CA LEU A 38 13.09 8.00 -14.61
C LEU A 38 13.39 9.49 -14.53
N PHE A 39 14.65 9.88 -14.29
CA PHE A 39 15.04 11.29 -14.26
C PHE A 39 14.75 11.98 -15.60
N THR A 40 15.02 11.30 -16.72
CA THR A 40 14.73 11.80 -18.07
C THR A 40 13.24 11.73 -18.41
N GLU A 41 12.63 10.55 -18.33
CA GLU A 41 11.24 10.30 -18.79
C GLU A 41 10.20 11.09 -17.97
N LEU A 42 10.45 11.31 -16.68
CA LEU A 42 9.54 12.04 -15.78
C LEU A 42 10.01 13.47 -15.47
N SER A 43 11.12 13.92 -16.08
CA SER A 43 11.71 15.25 -15.83
C SER A 43 11.89 15.53 -14.32
N LEU A 44 12.40 14.53 -13.59
CA LEU A 44 12.59 14.64 -12.14
C LEU A 44 13.70 15.65 -11.84
N LYS A 45 13.58 16.33 -10.71
CA LYS A 45 14.55 17.37 -10.32
C LYS A 45 15.57 16.89 -9.29
N ASN A 46 15.11 16.06 -8.35
CA ASN A 46 15.90 15.64 -7.21
C ASN A 46 15.70 14.14 -6.98
N SER A 47 16.73 13.51 -6.42
CA SER A 47 16.69 12.17 -5.86
C SER A 47 17.19 12.22 -4.42
N PHE A 48 16.83 11.21 -3.63
CA PHE A 48 17.33 11.03 -2.28
C PHE A 48 17.74 9.57 -2.07
N ARG A 49 18.71 9.36 -1.17
CA ARG A 49 19.11 8.02 -0.73
C ARG A 49 18.25 7.61 0.44
N THR A 50 17.82 6.36 0.44
CA THR A 50 17.22 5.74 1.63
C THR A 50 18.31 5.36 2.64
N PRO A 51 17.98 5.08 3.90
CA PRO A 51 18.94 4.54 4.86
C PRO A 51 19.63 3.25 4.41
N HIS A 52 18.99 2.48 3.53
CA HIS A 52 19.50 1.19 3.05
C HIS A 52 20.48 1.31 1.90
N PHE A 53 20.62 2.49 1.28
CA PHE A 53 21.55 2.72 0.18
C PHE A 53 23.00 2.37 0.54
N GLU A 54 23.41 2.67 1.77
CA GLU A 54 24.78 2.48 2.25
C GLU A 54 25.08 1.00 2.61
N MET A 55 24.08 0.11 2.54
CA MET A 55 24.29 -1.32 2.78
C MET A 55 25.04 -1.96 1.61
N PRO A 56 26.14 -2.70 1.84
CA PRO A 56 26.85 -3.42 0.78
C PRO A 56 25.95 -4.39 0.01
N GLU A 57 26.10 -4.45 -1.31
CA GLU A 57 25.28 -5.30 -2.21
C GLU A 57 25.30 -6.77 -1.79
N ILE A 58 26.46 -7.30 -1.41
CA ILE A 58 26.62 -8.68 -0.92
C ILE A 58 25.70 -8.96 0.28
N ILE A 59 25.57 -8.03 1.23
CA ILE A 59 24.71 -8.19 2.40
C ILE A 59 23.24 -8.17 1.99
N ARG A 60 22.87 -7.31 1.04
CA ARG A 60 21.49 -7.23 0.52
C ARG A 60 21.08 -8.51 -0.20
N GLN A 61 21.99 -9.12 -0.96
CA GLN A 61 21.71 -10.33 -1.73
C GLN A 61 21.66 -11.60 -0.86
N GLN A 62 22.42 -11.65 0.24
CA GLN A 62 22.46 -12.83 1.11
C GLN A 62 21.25 -12.94 2.04
N ASN A 63 20.57 -11.83 2.34
CA ASN A 63 19.43 -11.80 3.25
C ASN A 63 18.13 -11.55 2.48
N ALA A 64 17.20 -12.52 2.53
CA ALA A 64 15.90 -12.44 1.86
C ALA A 64 15.06 -11.23 2.30
N ASP A 65 15.20 -10.78 3.55
CA ASP A 65 14.48 -9.60 4.07
C ASP A 65 14.99 -8.30 3.47
N PHE A 66 16.25 -8.28 3.01
CA PHE A 66 16.90 -7.08 2.47
C PHE A 66 16.76 -6.95 0.96
N LYS A 67 16.46 -8.05 0.27
CA LYS A 67 16.32 -8.11 -1.19
C LYS A 67 15.36 -7.06 -1.75
N TYR A 68 14.29 -6.73 -1.02
CA TYR A 68 13.26 -5.79 -1.46
C TYR A 68 13.32 -4.44 -0.74
N LEU A 69 14.47 -4.08 -0.16
CA LEU A 69 14.64 -2.76 0.42
C LEU A 69 14.84 -1.73 -0.70
N PRO A 70 14.10 -0.61 -0.69
CA PRO A 70 14.40 0.49 -1.58
C PRO A 70 15.75 1.10 -1.20
N LEU A 71 16.50 1.53 -2.21
CA LEU A 71 17.83 2.13 -2.09
C LEU A 71 17.78 3.62 -2.41
N VAL A 72 17.06 4.01 -3.45
CA VAL A 72 16.94 5.40 -3.92
C VAL A 72 15.49 5.81 -4.06
N GLY A 73 15.22 7.10 -3.95
CA GLY A 73 13.89 7.66 -4.06
C GLY A 73 13.83 8.98 -4.81
N PHE A 74 12.64 9.32 -5.28
CA PHE A 74 12.35 10.54 -6.04
C PHE A 74 11.02 11.14 -5.61
N ILE A 75 10.94 12.46 -5.67
CA ILE A 75 9.67 13.19 -5.57
C ILE A 75 9.19 13.48 -7.00
N TRP A 76 8.03 12.92 -7.35
CA TRP A 76 7.36 13.13 -8.63
C TRP A 76 6.02 13.82 -8.39
N GLY A 77 6.06 15.15 -8.25
CA GLY A 77 4.90 15.94 -7.84
C GLY A 77 4.37 15.47 -6.48
N ASP A 78 3.13 15.02 -6.48
CA ASP A 78 2.38 14.52 -5.32
C ASP A 78 2.70 13.07 -4.93
N TYR A 79 3.73 12.47 -5.54
CA TYR A 79 4.08 11.07 -5.38
C TYR A 79 5.55 10.88 -4.99
N ASN A 80 5.82 9.80 -4.29
CA ASN A 80 7.17 9.29 -4.07
C ASN A 80 7.36 8.00 -4.85
N ILE A 81 8.44 7.95 -5.64
CA ILE A 81 8.90 6.72 -6.29
C ILE A 81 10.10 6.22 -5.51
N LEU A 82 10.11 4.96 -5.08
CA LEU A 82 11.28 4.33 -4.47
C LEU A 82 11.70 3.11 -5.29
N LEU A 83 13.01 2.92 -5.45
CA LEU A 83 13.59 1.84 -6.23
C LEU A 83 14.63 1.08 -5.41
N GLY A 84 14.63 -0.24 -5.51
CA GLY A 84 15.72 -1.12 -5.13
C GLY A 84 16.05 -2.09 -6.27
N ASP A 85 16.94 -3.05 -6.03
CA ASP A 85 17.39 -4.01 -7.04
C ASP A 85 16.24 -4.93 -7.54
N ASN A 86 15.28 -5.21 -6.66
CA ASN A 86 14.17 -6.14 -6.88
C ASN A 86 12.79 -5.55 -6.53
N VAL A 87 12.71 -4.23 -6.35
CA VAL A 87 11.47 -3.56 -5.93
C VAL A 87 11.30 -2.19 -6.59
N LEU A 88 10.06 -1.86 -6.92
CA LEU A 88 9.62 -0.51 -7.25
C LEU A 88 8.38 -0.20 -6.44
N LEU A 89 8.37 0.98 -5.82
CA LEU A 89 7.28 1.47 -5.00
C LEU A 89 6.79 2.81 -5.52
N LEU A 90 5.47 3.01 -5.48
CA LEU A 90 4.82 4.30 -5.69
C LEU A 90 3.88 4.60 -4.53
N SER A 91 4.12 5.68 -3.81
CA SER A 91 3.21 6.17 -2.77
C SER A 91 2.78 7.61 -3.02
N VAL A 92 1.69 8.01 -2.37
CA VAL A 92 1.21 9.39 -2.40
C VAL A 92 1.87 10.17 -1.26
N ASN A 93 2.50 11.31 -1.58
CA ASN A 93 3.11 12.21 -0.60
C ASN A 93 2.23 13.43 -0.27
N SER A 94 1.11 13.59 -0.99
CA SER A 94 0.10 14.62 -0.81
C SER A 94 -1.22 14.05 -0.27
N ARG A 95 -2.31 14.84 -0.30
CA ARG A 95 -3.65 14.32 -0.04
C ARG A 95 -4.03 13.32 -1.13
N TYR A 96 -4.48 12.12 -0.75
CA TYR A 96 -4.85 11.07 -1.71
C TYR A 96 -5.83 11.59 -2.79
N PRO A 97 -5.45 11.57 -4.08
CA PRO A 97 -6.21 12.18 -5.16
C PRO A 97 -7.36 11.29 -5.67
N GLY A 98 -7.49 10.07 -5.12
CA GLY A 98 -8.47 9.07 -5.57
C GLY A 98 -7.86 8.01 -6.49
N TRP A 99 -8.59 6.91 -6.64
CA TRP A 99 -8.11 5.69 -7.29
C TRP A 99 -7.73 5.89 -8.75
N GLU A 100 -8.59 6.51 -9.57
CA GLU A 100 -8.32 6.68 -11.01
C GLU A 100 -7.03 7.46 -11.26
N THR A 101 -6.79 8.52 -10.49
CA THR A 101 -5.55 9.32 -10.58
C THR A 101 -4.35 8.49 -10.15
N PHE A 102 -4.45 7.74 -9.05
CA PHE A 102 -3.35 6.91 -8.56
C PHE A 102 -3.01 5.77 -9.53
N LYS A 103 -4.03 5.03 -10.01
CA LYS A 103 -3.91 3.98 -11.03
C LYS A 103 -3.20 4.50 -12.27
N LYS A 104 -3.56 5.69 -12.75
CA LYS A 104 -2.91 6.32 -13.91
C LYS A 104 -1.40 6.50 -13.69
N HIS A 105 -0.97 6.94 -12.51
CA HIS A 105 0.46 7.10 -12.21
C HIS A 105 1.19 5.77 -12.12
N ILE A 106 0.56 4.74 -11.52
CA ILE A 106 1.11 3.37 -11.54
C ILE A 106 1.31 2.90 -12.99
N CYS A 107 0.32 3.10 -13.86
CA CYS A 107 0.39 2.67 -15.26
C CYS A 107 1.46 3.43 -16.05
N ILE A 108 1.63 4.73 -15.82
CA ILE A 108 2.73 5.51 -16.42
C ILE A 108 4.09 4.90 -16.03
N LEU A 109 4.31 4.59 -14.76
CA LEU A 109 5.56 3.96 -14.32
C LEU A 109 5.76 2.59 -14.95
N MET A 110 4.73 1.74 -14.98
CA MET A 110 4.84 0.41 -15.57
C MET A 110 5.12 0.47 -17.08
N ASN A 111 4.59 1.47 -17.79
CA ASN A 111 4.90 1.67 -19.20
C ASN A 111 6.35 2.11 -19.43
N ILE A 112 6.92 2.96 -18.56
CA ILE A 112 8.34 3.31 -18.62
C ILE A 112 9.19 2.05 -18.37
N VAL A 113 8.87 1.28 -17.33
CA VAL A 113 9.56 0.02 -17.03
C VAL A 113 9.48 -0.95 -18.23
N LYS A 114 8.31 -1.09 -18.86
CA LYS A 114 8.09 -1.93 -20.04
C LYS A 114 9.02 -1.56 -21.20
N LYS A 115 9.17 -0.26 -21.46
CA LYS A 115 9.95 0.26 -22.59
C LYS A 115 11.44 -0.13 -22.52
N HIS A 116 11.97 -0.34 -21.32
CA HIS A 116 13.40 -0.55 -21.10
C HIS A 116 13.79 -1.99 -20.79
N ASP A 117 12.82 -2.90 -20.65
CA ASP A 117 13.03 -4.35 -20.52
C ASP A 117 14.04 -4.74 -19.41
N LEU A 118 13.99 -4.06 -18.28
CA LEU A 118 14.91 -4.26 -17.15
C LEU A 118 14.41 -5.30 -16.12
N ILE A 119 13.20 -5.82 -16.30
CA ILE A 119 12.57 -6.78 -15.40
C ILE A 119 12.38 -8.11 -16.14
N SER A 120 13.03 -9.17 -15.65
CA SER A 120 12.90 -10.50 -16.22
C SER A 120 11.58 -11.15 -15.83
N VAL A 121 11.32 -11.25 -14.52
CA VAL A 121 10.12 -11.88 -13.97
C VAL A 121 9.57 -11.08 -12.81
N VAL A 122 8.24 -11.04 -12.72
CA VAL A 122 7.49 -10.43 -11.63
C VAL A 122 7.12 -11.51 -10.63
N GLU A 123 7.49 -11.29 -9.37
CA GLU A 123 7.21 -12.21 -8.28
C GLU A 123 5.82 -11.94 -7.71
N ARG A 124 5.52 -10.67 -7.40
CA ARG A 124 4.22 -10.20 -6.91
C ARG A 124 4.08 -8.70 -7.10
N PHE A 125 2.84 -8.21 -7.03
CA PHE A 125 2.58 -6.80 -6.74
C PHE A 125 1.46 -6.66 -5.73
N SER A 126 1.36 -5.49 -5.10
CA SER A 126 0.36 -5.24 -4.09
C SER A 126 -0.12 -3.80 -4.05
N LEU A 127 -1.30 -3.63 -3.44
CA LEU A 127 -1.87 -2.34 -3.07
C LEU A 127 -2.14 -2.32 -1.57
N LYS A 128 -1.48 -1.39 -0.91
CA LYS A 128 -1.55 -1.16 0.51
C LYS A 128 -2.25 0.15 0.81
N TYR A 129 -3.21 0.12 1.72
CA TYR A 129 -3.93 1.27 2.25
C TYR A 129 -3.79 1.26 3.76
N VAL A 130 -3.44 2.41 4.33
CA VAL A 130 -3.33 2.61 5.77
C VAL A 130 -4.30 3.71 6.15
N ASP A 131 -5.28 3.34 6.97
CA ASP A 131 -6.31 4.23 7.49
C ASP A 131 -6.13 4.37 9.01
N ILE A 132 -6.32 5.57 9.53
CA ILE A 132 -6.40 5.84 10.97
C ILE A 132 -7.76 6.44 11.28
N ILE A 133 -8.52 5.72 12.10
CA ILE A 133 -9.81 6.17 12.63
C ILE A 133 -9.54 6.84 13.96
N GLU A 134 -9.74 8.16 14.02
CA GLU A 134 -9.56 8.94 15.24
C GLU A 134 -10.56 8.51 16.30
N TYR A 135 -10.12 8.42 17.55
CA TYR A 135 -11.01 8.20 18.67
C TYR A 135 -11.87 9.45 18.88
N PRO A 136 -13.21 9.39 18.81
CA PRO A 136 -14.01 10.39 19.50
C PRO A 136 -13.65 10.28 20.97
N SER A 137 -13.36 11.40 21.63
CA SER A 137 -12.91 11.47 23.03
C SER A 137 -13.85 10.84 24.08
N ALA A 138 -14.95 10.20 23.66
CA ALA A 138 -15.96 9.58 24.49
C ALA A 138 -16.44 8.17 24.02
N GLU A 139 -15.95 7.63 22.89
CA GLU A 139 -16.49 6.36 22.34
C GLU A 139 -15.51 5.18 22.45
N ASN A 140 -16.03 3.99 22.78
CA ASN A 140 -15.28 2.74 22.79
C ASN A 140 -14.99 2.29 21.35
N ILE A 141 -13.74 1.99 21.03
CA ILE A 141 -13.30 1.51 19.72
C ILE A 141 -14.11 0.30 19.21
N GLY A 142 -14.59 -0.55 20.12
CA GLY A 142 -15.44 -1.69 19.78
C GLY A 142 -16.82 -1.33 19.23
N GLU A 143 -17.29 -0.10 19.42
CA GLU A 143 -18.53 0.37 18.79
C GLU A 143 -18.30 0.84 17.35
N GLN A 144 -17.05 1.18 17.01
CA GLN A 144 -16.66 1.66 15.69
C GLN A 144 -16.24 0.51 14.78
N LEU A 145 -15.71 -0.57 15.35
CA LEU A 145 -15.18 -1.70 14.61
C LEU A 145 -16.12 -2.90 14.64
N ASN A 146 -16.40 -3.44 13.46
CA ASN A 146 -17.11 -4.70 13.27
C ASN A 146 -16.15 -5.89 13.48
N MET A 147 -15.69 -6.06 14.71
CA MET A 147 -14.77 -7.13 15.09
C MET A 147 -15.05 -7.57 16.53
N CYS A 148 -14.71 -8.83 16.82
CA CYS A 148 -14.77 -9.37 18.16
C CYS A 148 -13.47 -10.14 18.41
N ILE A 149 -12.76 -9.79 19.48
CA ILE A 149 -11.59 -10.53 19.95
C ILE A 149 -11.91 -10.96 21.36
N SER A 150 -11.80 -12.26 21.63
CA SER A 150 -11.99 -12.82 22.96
C SER A 150 -10.67 -13.41 23.46
N LEU A 151 -10.33 -13.10 24.71
CA LEU A 151 -9.24 -13.73 25.45
C LEU A 151 -9.86 -14.43 26.67
N GLY A 152 -10.17 -15.72 26.51
CA GLY A 152 -11.04 -16.41 27.47
C GLY A 152 -12.46 -15.86 27.41
N ASP A 153 -13.03 -15.53 28.57
CA ASP A 153 -14.40 -15.02 28.70
C ASP A 153 -14.49 -13.48 28.56
N GLU A 154 -13.38 -12.79 28.31
CA GLU A 154 -13.33 -11.33 28.18
C GLU A 154 -13.26 -10.90 26.71
N ASN A 155 -14.07 -9.88 26.35
CA ASN A 155 -13.93 -9.16 25.09
C ASN A 155 -12.74 -8.21 25.20
N TYR A 156 -11.75 -8.40 24.33
CA TYR A 156 -10.46 -7.73 24.38
C TYR A 156 -10.29 -6.81 23.17
N LEU A 157 -10.90 -5.64 23.25
CA LEU A 157 -10.71 -4.52 22.32
C LEU A 157 -10.13 -3.35 23.10
N ASP A 158 -8.80 -3.28 23.12
CA ASP A 158 -8.01 -2.35 23.91
C ASP A 158 -7.21 -1.39 23.02
N PRO A 159 -6.99 -0.12 23.42
CA PRO A 159 -6.17 0.82 22.66
C PRO A 159 -4.71 0.41 22.43
N TYR A 160 -4.19 -0.59 23.13
CA TYR A 160 -2.84 -1.16 22.95
C TYR A 160 -2.86 -2.49 22.17
N LEU A 161 -4.02 -2.91 21.67
CA LEU A 161 -4.13 -4.09 20.84
C LEU A 161 -3.33 -3.95 19.56
N HIS A 162 -2.49 -4.95 19.29
CA HIS A 162 -1.85 -5.15 17.99
C HIS A 162 -2.23 -6.54 17.45
N LEU A 163 -2.84 -6.57 16.27
CA LEU A 163 -3.23 -7.80 15.60
C LEU A 163 -2.69 -7.80 14.18
N ARG A 164 -2.14 -8.93 13.74
CA ARG A 164 -1.85 -9.18 12.32
C ARG A 164 -2.52 -10.49 11.92
N SER A 165 -3.21 -10.46 10.79
CA SER A 165 -3.86 -11.63 10.20
C SER A 165 -3.58 -11.69 8.71
N GLU A 166 -3.62 -12.89 8.16
CA GLU A 166 -3.48 -13.16 6.74
C GLU A 166 -4.69 -13.98 6.28
N LYS A 167 -5.26 -13.59 5.15
CA LYS A 167 -6.36 -14.29 4.49
C LYS A 167 -6.01 -14.56 3.05
N HIS A 168 -6.32 -15.77 2.57
CA HIS A 168 -6.20 -16.13 1.16
C HIS A 168 -7.57 -16.13 0.50
N GLU A 169 -7.68 -15.45 -0.63
CA GLU A 169 -8.88 -15.44 -1.49
C GLU A 169 -8.49 -15.67 -2.95
N GLY A 170 -8.51 -16.93 -3.37
CA GLY A 170 -7.97 -17.31 -4.68
C GLY A 170 -6.47 -17.04 -4.74
N ASP A 171 -6.03 -16.30 -5.76
CA ASP A 171 -4.62 -15.90 -5.92
C ASP A 171 -4.24 -14.60 -5.17
N VAL A 172 -5.20 -13.99 -4.46
CA VAL A 172 -4.97 -12.78 -3.66
C VAL A 172 -4.70 -13.14 -2.21
N VAL A 173 -3.58 -12.66 -1.68
CA VAL A 173 -3.29 -12.65 -0.24
C VAL A 173 -3.66 -11.29 0.32
N ILE A 174 -4.44 -11.27 1.39
CA ILE A 174 -4.88 -10.06 2.08
C ILE A 174 -4.25 -10.09 3.48
N ILE A 175 -3.30 -9.21 3.72
CA ILE A 175 -2.70 -9.01 5.03
C ILE A 175 -3.44 -7.86 5.69
N ILE A 176 -3.90 -8.09 6.92
CA ILE A 176 -4.60 -7.09 7.72
C ILE A 176 -3.80 -6.89 8.99
N GLN A 177 -3.44 -5.65 9.28
CA GLN A 177 -2.79 -5.26 10.51
C GLN A 177 -3.61 -4.18 11.21
N LEU A 178 -3.92 -4.43 12.47
CA LEU A 178 -4.67 -3.54 13.34
C LEU A 178 -3.76 -3.10 14.48
N ALA A 179 -3.79 -1.81 14.81
CA ALA A 179 -3.05 -1.26 15.93
C ALA A 179 -3.81 -0.10 16.56
N GLY A 180 -4.07 -0.16 17.87
CA GLY A 180 -4.53 1.02 18.59
C GLY A 180 -3.40 2.02 18.88
N ASN A 181 -3.76 3.22 19.33
CA ASN A 181 -2.84 4.33 19.63
C ASN A 181 -1.82 4.61 18.51
N ALA A 182 -2.22 4.36 17.26
CA ALA A 182 -1.40 4.62 16.10
C ALA A 182 -1.40 6.11 15.81
N ARG A 183 -0.22 6.66 15.55
CA ARG A 183 -0.04 8.06 15.20
C ARG A 183 0.61 8.18 13.82
N ALA A 184 0.00 8.98 12.97
CA ALA A 184 0.58 9.37 11.68
C ALA A 184 0.75 10.87 11.61
N GLU A 185 1.90 11.29 11.12
CA GLU A 185 2.22 12.67 10.81
C GLU A 185 3.03 12.72 9.52
N GLY A 186 2.84 13.77 8.73
CA GLY A 186 3.53 13.91 7.47
C GLY A 186 3.27 15.26 6.82
N PRO A 187 4.00 15.62 5.76
CA PRO A 187 3.91 16.93 5.12
C PRO A 187 2.50 17.28 4.63
N ALA A 188 1.70 16.26 4.27
CA ALA A 188 0.39 16.42 3.65
C ALA A 188 -0.80 15.93 4.49
N ILE A 189 -0.54 15.39 5.68
CA ILE A 189 -1.57 14.97 6.61
C ILE A 189 -1.42 15.75 7.91
N LYS A 190 -2.53 16.27 8.44
CA LYS A 190 -2.53 16.72 9.84
C LYS A 190 -2.19 15.52 10.72
N THR A 191 -1.54 15.77 11.86
CA THR A 191 -1.31 14.73 12.86
C THR A 191 -2.64 14.06 13.17
N ARG A 192 -2.68 12.73 13.03
CA ARG A 192 -3.81 11.89 13.40
C ARG A 192 -3.36 10.86 14.40
N GLU A 193 -4.21 10.59 15.36
CA GLU A 193 -3.99 9.58 16.38
C GLU A 193 -5.29 8.78 16.56
N GLY A 194 -5.18 7.47 16.59
CA GLY A 194 -6.36 6.63 16.56
C GLY A 194 -6.06 5.14 16.41
N PHE A 195 -7.07 4.41 15.95
CA PHE A 195 -6.93 3.01 15.59
C PHE A 195 -6.57 2.87 14.12
N MET A 196 -5.44 2.23 13.85
CA MET A 196 -4.96 1.95 12.51
C MET A 196 -5.57 0.67 11.96
N ILE A 197 -6.03 0.74 10.72
CA ILE A 197 -6.37 -0.38 9.86
C ILE A 197 -5.44 -0.33 8.65
N ASP A 198 -4.51 -1.26 8.59
CA ASP A 198 -3.56 -1.44 7.49
C ASP A 198 -3.97 -2.69 6.71
N ILE A 199 -4.27 -2.53 5.42
CA ILE A 199 -4.65 -3.63 4.54
C ILE A 199 -3.71 -3.63 3.34
N ASP A 200 -3.01 -4.74 3.13
CA ASP A 200 -2.15 -4.99 1.97
C ASP A 200 -2.74 -6.15 1.15
N CYS A 201 -3.22 -5.86 -0.05
CA CYS A 201 -3.76 -6.87 -0.96
C CYS A 201 -2.72 -7.18 -2.04
N ILE A 202 -2.32 -8.45 -2.11
CA ILE A 202 -1.14 -8.93 -2.84
C ILE A 202 -1.57 -9.97 -3.88
N ILE A 203 -1.15 -9.81 -5.14
CA ILE A 203 -1.25 -10.85 -6.16
C ILE A 203 0.13 -11.48 -6.36
N ASN A 204 0.23 -12.79 -6.13
CA ASN A 204 1.43 -13.55 -6.45
C ASN A 204 1.43 -13.93 -7.93
N LYS A 205 2.48 -13.54 -8.65
CA LYS A 205 2.63 -13.78 -10.08
C LYS A 205 3.41 -15.05 -10.41
N ARG A 206 3.78 -15.85 -9.41
CA ARG A 206 4.47 -17.14 -9.59
C ARG A 206 5.64 -17.03 -10.58
N ASN A 207 6.33 -15.90 -10.59
CA ASN A 207 7.46 -15.57 -11.47
C ASN A 207 7.11 -15.52 -12.97
N LEU A 208 5.95 -14.99 -13.33
CA LEU A 208 5.59 -14.70 -14.72
C LEU A 208 6.50 -13.60 -15.31
N THR A 209 6.72 -13.64 -16.62
CA THR A 209 7.43 -12.56 -17.33
C THR A 209 6.70 -11.24 -17.19
N PHE A 210 7.44 -10.14 -17.25
CA PHE A 210 6.85 -8.80 -17.15
C PHE A 210 5.79 -8.56 -18.23
N GLU A 211 6.04 -9.00 -19.47
CA GLU A 211 5.07 -8.88 -20.57
C GLU A 211 3.75 -9.57 -20.27
N ASN A 212 3.78 -10.80 -19.72
CA ASN A 212 2.58 -11.53 -19.37
C ASN A 212 1.80 -10.86 -18.22
N VAL A 213 2.51 -10.23 -17.28
CA VAL A 213 1.87 -9.50 -16.18
C VAL A 213 1.16 -8.25 -16.69
N ILE A 214 1.78 -7.48 -17.58
CA ILE A 214 1.22 -6.21 -18.05
C ILE A 214 -0.08 -6.37 -18.83
N GLN A 215 -0.31 -7.51 -19.49
CA GLN A 215 -1.54 -7.77 -20.27
C GLN A 215 -2.83 -7.61 -19.46
N ASN A 216 -2.83 -8.01 -18.17
CA ASN A 216 -4.00 -7.95 -17.29
C ASN A 216 -3.79 -7.01 -16.09
N PHE A 217 -2.73 -6.20 -16.12
CA PHE A 217 -2.27 -5.47 -14.94
C PHE A 217 -3.30 -4.45 -14.43
N GLU A 218 -3.93 -3.67 -15.32
CA GLU A 218 -4.91 -2.67 -14.92
C GLU A 218 -6.17 -3.28 -14.27
N SER A 219 -6.68 -4.38 -14.83
CA SER A 219 -7.87 -5.05 -14.28
C SER A 219 -7.58 -5.73 -12.94
N GLU A 220 -6.37 -6.27 -12.77
CA GLU A 220 -5.91 -6.80 -11.50
C GLU A 220 -5.68 -5.72 -10.44
N LEU A 221 -5.16 -4.55 -10.83
CA LEU A 221 -5.07 -3.38 -9.95
C LEU A 221 -6.46 -2.94 -9.48
N ASP A 222 -7.44 -2.85 -10.39
CA ASP A 222 -8.82 -2.52 -10.04
C ASP A 222 -9.43 -3.56 -9.07
N SER A 223 -9.13 -4.84 -9.28
CA SER A 223 -9.54 -5.93 -8.39
C SER A 223 -8.92 -5.83 -6.99
N LEU A 224 -7.62 -5.54 -6.90
CA LEU A 224 -6.92 -5.30 -5.64
C LEU A 224 -7.50 -4.08 -4.90
N HIS A 225 -7.72 -2.97 -5.61
CA HIS A 225 -8.32 -1.77 -5.05
C HIS A 225 -9.72 -2.07 -4.48
N HIS A 226 -10.56 -2.78 -5.25
CA HIS A 226 -11.90 -3.17 -4.81
C HIS A 226 -11.87 -4.08 -3.58
N LYS A 227 -11.00 -5.10 -3.56
CA LYS A 227 -10.83 -5.98 -2.40
C LYS A 227 -10.40 -5.21 -1.16
N ASN A 228 -9.38 -4.37 -1.27
CA ASN A 228 -8.88 -3.57 -0.17
C ASN A 228 -10.01 -2.71 0.44
N LYS A 229 -10.69 -1.95 -0.43
CA LYS A 229 -11.84 -1.12 -0.06
C LYS A 229 -12.95 -1.91 0.62
N THR A 230 -13.27 -3.09 0.09
CA THR A 230 -14.29 -3.98 0.65
C THR A 230 -13.93 -4.42 2.06
N VAL A 231 -12.67 -4.84 2.25
CA VAL A 231 -12.16 -5.26 3.57
C VAL A 231 -12.25 -4.10 4.56
N PHE A 232 -11.77 -2.91 4.19
CA PHE A 232 -11.84 -1.72 5.04
C PHE A 232 -13.28 -1.40 5.50
N PHE A 233 -14.22 -1.29 4.57
CA PHE A 233 -15.60 -0.95 4.93
C PHE A 233 -16.33 -2.06 5.71
N ASN A 234 -15.89 -3.31 5.57
CA ASN A 234 -16.42 -4.41 6.38
C ASN A 234 -15.92 -4.38 7.83
N PHE A 235 -14.80 -3.70 8.11
CA PHE A 235 -14.35 -3.43 9.47
C PHE A 235 -15.13 -2.33 10.16
N LEU A 236 -15.93 -1.53 9.44
CA LEU A 236 -16.69 -0.43 10.03
C LEU A 236 -18.11 -0.88 10.38
N THR A 237 -18.53 -0.58 11.61
CA THR A 237 -19.94 -0.71 12.01
C THR A 237 -20.79 0.33 11.28
N ASP A 238 -22.11 0.13 11.25
CA ASP A 238 -23.02 1.12 10.65
C ASP A 238 -22.99 2.45 11.41
N LYS A 239 -22.71 2.40 12.73
CA LYS A 239 -22.45 3.59 13.57
C LYS A 239 -21.20 4.33 13.08
N ALA A 240 -20.09 3.64 12.85
CA ALA A 240 -18.87 4.24 12.32
C ALA A 240 -19.08 4.87 10.93
N LEU A 241 -19.79 4.17 10.04
CA LEU A 241 -20.12 4.68 8.71
C LEU A 241 -20.94 5.96 8.79
N ALA A 242 -21.89 6.05 9.71
CA ALA A 242 -22.67 7.26 9.94
C ALA A 242 -21.80 8.40 10.48
N ASN A 243 -20.99 8.14 11.51
CA ASN A 243 -20.12 9.13 12.16
C ASN A 243 -19.07 9.70 11.20
N LEU A 244 -18.43 8.84 10.40
CA LEU A 244 -17.43 9.23 9.39
C LEU A 244 -18.06 9.81 8.11
N GLY A 245 -19.39 9.85 8.04
CA GLY A 245 -20.16 10.44 6.95
C GLY A 245 -19.97 9.69 5.63
N ALA A 246 -20.24 8.38 5.62
CA ALA A 246 -20.19 7.55 4.42
C ALA A 246 -21.04 8.15 3.28
N VAL A 247 -20.44 8.20 2.08
CA VAL A 247 -21.09 8.65 0.84
C VAL A 247 -21.21 7.47 -0.09
N TYR A 248 -22.45 7.13 -0.44
CA TYR A 248 -22.79 6.12 -1.43
C TYR A 248 -22.96 6.77 -2.81
N GLY A 249 -22.78 5.99 -3.87
CA GLY A 249 -22.94 6.47 -5.25
C GLY A 249 -23.03 5.32 -6.23
#